data_AF-A0A537M1V2-F1
#
_entry.id   AF-A0A537M1V2-F1
#
_cell.length_a   1.000
_cell.length_b   1.000
_cell.length_c   1.000
_cell.angle_alpha   90.00
_cell.angle_beta   90.00
_cell.angle_gamma   90.00
#
_symmetry.space_group_name_H-M   'P 1'
#
loop_
_entity.id
_entity.type
_entity.pdbx_description
1 polymer ?
#
loop_
_entity_poly.entity_id
_entity_poly.type
_entity_poly.pdbx_seq_one_letter_code
_entity_poly.pdbx_strand_id
1 'polypeptide(L)'
;MFDLPPRSVFEPPSYPNVWFYVRDTLVASHVEAVNFVIGWLRDRCGIKNDFIGFKPPEASDTQARLHGLQPWREASNPMLNHAHDLHIRYYYIALRQQHHERVPAPMPAGGHYFRFAGSVHYEVEDEHPLHPDVHECPYCGRTGIYSGAEDLFAGVHEPLGLELLLYGTIRGNRVTGIDERPVAGLSALKETHTIEIHRLRPSRPDMNIADLSVVAIDHKTAPPRGRGA
;
A
#
# COMPACT_ATOMS: atom_id res chain seq x y z
N MET A 1 -1.75 -0.03 21.04
CA MET A 1 -2.07 -1.04 20.00
C MET A 1 -3.22 -0.49 19.17
N PHE A 2 -3.18 -0.58 17.85
CA PHE A 2 -4.22 -0.04 16.98
C PHE A 2 -5.49 -0.90 17.07
N ASP A 3 -6.65 -0.28 17.29
CA ASP A 3 -7.95 -0.97 17.35
C ASP A 3 -8.53 -1.17 15.94
N LEU A 4 -8.07 -2.21 15.25
CA LEU A 4 -8.48 -2.51 13.87
C LEU A 4 -9.69 -3.46 13.87
N PRO A 5 -10.68 -3.27 12.98
CA PRO A 5 -11.87 -4.14 12.90
C PRO A 5 -11.50 -5.56 12.47
N PRO A 6 -12.40 -6.55 12.67
CA PRO A 6 -12.20 -7.93 12.24
C PRO A 6 -12.23 -8.06 10.70
N ARG A 7 -11.60 -9.12 10.17
CA ARG A 7 -11.58 -9.44 8.72
C ARG A 7 -12.97 -9.48 8.08
N SER A 8 -13.99 -9.89 8.84
CA SER A 8 -15.37 -10.02 8.38
C SER A 8 -16.04 -8.71 7.95
N VAL A 9 -15.39 -7.55 8.17
CA VAL A 9 -15.85 -6.26 7.64
C VAL A 9 -15.62 -6.15 6.13
N PHE A 10 -14.66 -6.89 5.57
CA PHE A 10 -14.23 -6.74 4.17
C PHE A 10 -14.82 -7.84 3.27
N GLU A 11 -15.12 -7.49 2.01
CA GLU A 11 -15.61 -8.40 0.98
C GLU A 11 -14.74 -8.28 -0.29
N PRO A 12 -14.15 -9.38 -0.81
CA PRO A 12 -14.07 -10.71 -0.16
C PRO A 12 -13.31 -10.63 1.17
N PRO A 13 -13.46 -11.62 2.08
CA PRO A 13 -12.87 -11.58 3.41
C PRO A 13 -11.35 -11.79 3.35
N SER A 14 -10.62 -10.75 2.96
CA SER A 14 -9.18 -10.63 3.07
C SER A 14 -8.84 -9.48 4.00
N TYR A 15 -7.85 -9.67 4.87
CA TYR A 15 -7.46 -8.62 5.80
C TYR A 15 -6.59 -7.58 5.08
N PRO A 16 -6.93 -6.27 5.13
CA PRO A 16 -6.09 -5.23 4.54
C PRO A 16 -4.73 -5.14 5.24
N ASN A 17 -3.66 -5.14 4.46
CA ASN A 17 -2.28 -5.08 4.96
C ASN A 17 -1.72 -3.65 5.08
N VAL A 18 -2.46 -2.61 4.65
CA VAL A 18 -2.14 -1.20 4.91
C VAL A 18 -3.34 -0.43 5.42
N TRP A 19 -3.11 0.43 6.40
CA TRP A 19 -4.12 1.29 7.00
C TRP A 19 -3.67 2.74 6.99
N PHE A 20 -4.56 3.61 6.54
CA PHE A 20 -4.31 5.04 6.45
C PHE A 20 -5.14 5.77 7.50
N TYR A 21 -4.49 6.68 8.23
CA TYR A 21 -5.09 7.54 9.23
C TYR A 21 -4.76 8.98 8.84
N VAL A 22 -5.78 9.74 8.44
CA VAL A 22 -5.66 11.16 8.11
C VAL A 22 -6.31 11.98 9.23
N ARG A 23 -5.55 12.91 9.80
CA ARG A 23 -6.04 13.79 10.87
C ARG A 23 -7.34 14.49 10.42
N ASP A 24 -8.39 14.44 11.23
CA ASP A 24 -9.70 15.00 10.86
C ASP A 24 -9.75 16.54 10.79
N THR A 25 -8.65 17.20 11.17
CA THR A 25 -8.45 18.64 10.98
C THR A 25 -7.66 18.98 9.71
N LEU A 26 -7.15 17.99 8.96
CA LEU A 26 -6.54 18.20 7.64
C LEU A 26 -7.58 18.30 6.52
N VAL A 27 -8.72 17.63 6.70
CA VAL A 27 -9.78 17.45 5.69
C VAL A 27 -11.14 17.42 6.38
N ALA A 28 -12.20 17.86 5.70
CA ALA A 28 -13.52 18.04 6.31
C ALA A 28 -14.34 16.74 6.44
N SER A 29 -13.96 15.67 5.74
CA SER A 29 -14.71 14.41 5.74
C SER A 29 -13.84 13.19 5.45
N HIS A 30 -14.38 12.00 5.72
CA HIS A 30 -13.73 10.73 5.35
C HIS A 30 -13.54 10.60 3.83
N VAL A 31 -14.48 11.09 3.02
CA VAL A 31 -14.33 11.07 1.55
C VAL A 31 -13.16 11.93 1.12
N GLU A 32 -12.98 13.10 1.73
CA GLU A 32 -11.83 13.96 1.46
C GLU A 32 -10.52 13.33 1.94
N ALA A 33 -10.52 12.60 3.07
CA ALA A 33 -9.34 11.85 3.52
C ALA A 33 -8.90 10.79 2.51
N VAL A 34 -9.84 10.02 1.98
CA VAL A 34 -9.59 9.02 0.93
C VAL A 34 -9.04 9.70 -0.32
N ASN A 35 -9.72 10.76 -0.80
CA ASN A 35 -9.30 11.51 -1.99
C ASN A 35 -7.92 12.16 -1.83
N PHE A 36 -7.59 12.63 -0.62
CA PHE A 36 -6.30 13.23 -0.31
C PHE A 36 -5.16 12.22 -0.52
N VAL A 37 -5.26 11.03 0.07
CA VAL A 37 -4.21 10.01 -0.05
C VAL A 37 -4.16 9.42 -1.46
N ILE A 38 -5.30 9.01 -2.02
CA ILE A 38 -5.36 8.42 -3.37
C ILE A 38 -4.91 9.43 -4.42
N GLY A 39 -5.33 10.70 -4.29
CA GLY A 39 -4.89 11.77 -5.18
C GLY A 39 -3.39 12.00 -5.12
N TRP A 40 -2.81 12.00 -3.92
CA TRP A 40 -1.36 12.12 -3.76
C TRP A 40 -0.61 10.94 -4.38
N LEU A 41 -1.07 9.70 -4.13
CA LEU A 41 -0.49 8.50 -4.73
C LEU A 41 -0.56 8.52 -6.26
N ARG A 42 -1.69 8.98 -6.82
CA ARG A 42 -1.83 9.16 -8.27
C ARG A 42 -0.83 10.19 -8.80
N ASP A 43 -0.79 11.36 -8.19
CA ASP A 43 -0.04 12.50 -8.73
C ASP A 43 1.48 12.38 -8.50
N ARG A 44 1.90 11.67 -7.45
CA ARG A 44 3.32 11.56 -7.04
C ARG A 44 3.93 10.19 -7.25
N CYS A 45 3.14 9.12 -7.22
CA CYS A 45 3.62 7.74 -7.38
C CYS A 45 3.21 7.15 -8.73
N GLY A 46 2.37 7.83 -9.51
CA GLY A 46 1.91 7.35 -10.81
C GLY A 46 0.88 6.22 -10.74
N ILE A 47 0.26 5.99 -9.57
CA ILE A 47 -0.75 4.93 -9.38
C ILE A 47 -2.05 5.37 -10.04
N LYS A 48 -2.53 4.59 -11.00
CA LYS A 48 -3.69 4.92 -11.85
C LYS A 48 -4.90 4.07 -11.52
N ASN A 49 -6.08 4.66 -11.71
CA ASN A 49 -7.34 3.94 -11.64
C ASN A 49 -7.76 3.58 -13.07
N ASP A 50 -7.67 2.30 -13.39
CA ASP A 50 -8.00 1.74 -14.71
C ASP A 50 -9.31 0.91 -14.65
N PHE A 51 -10.09 1.06 -13.57
CA PHE A 51 -11.36 0.37 -13.40
C PHE A 51 -12.44 0.94 -14.33
N ILE A 52 -13.04 0.10 -15.18
CA ILE A 52 -14.06 0.47 -16.19
C ILE A 52 -15.45 -0.15 -15.84
N GLY A 53 -15.70 -0.45 -14.56
CA GLY A 53 -16.95 -1.09 -14.12
C GLY A 53 -18.06 -0.12 -13.69
N PHE A 54 -19.31 -0.62 -13.69
CA PHE A 54 -20.48 0.12 -13.19
C PHE A 54 -20.72 0.00 -11.67
N LYS A 55 -19.98 -0.90 -11.00
CA LYS A 55 -20.05 -1.12 -9.54
C LYS A 55 -19.00 -0.26 -8.83
N PRO A 56 -19.12 -0.04 -7.51
CA PRO A 56 -18.05 0.58 -6.75
C PRO A 56 -16.71 -0.16 -6.98
N PRO A 57 -15.60 0.55 -7.19
CA PRO A 57 -14.31 -0.07 -7.48
C PRO A 57 -13.61 -0.64 -6.23
N GLU A 58 -14.24 -0.53 -5.05
CA GLU A 58 -13.72 -1.11 -3.80
C GLU A 58 -13.40 -2.59 -3.99
N ALA A 59 -12.28 -3.02 -3.41
CA ALA A 59 -11.72 -4.37 -3.53
C ALA A 59 -11.24 -4.79 -4.94
N SER A 60 -11.15 -3.90 -5.93
CA SER A 60 -10.66 -4.24 -7.28
C SER A 60 -9.20 -3.88 -7.51
N ASP A 61 -8.42 -4.79 -8.13
CA ASP A 61 -7.01 -4.56 -8.50
C ASP A 61 -6.81 -3.49 -9.57
N THR A 62 -7.86 -3.22 -10.35
CA THR A 62 -7.83 -2.18 -11.39
C THR A 62 -8.17 -0.81 -10.83
N GLN A 63 -8.60 -0.71 -9.56
CA GLN A 63 -8.90 0.57 -8.91
C GLN A 63 -7.67 1.44 -8.71
N ALA A 64 -6.51 0.82 -8.46
CA ALA A 64 -5.26 1.51 -8.23
C ALA A 64 -4.08 0.59 -8.57
N ARG A 65 -3.43 0.89 -9.69
CA ARG A 65 -2.34 0.07 -10.23
C ARG A 65 -1.16 0.89 -10.76
N LEU A 66 0.03 0.31 -10.70
CA LEU A 66 1.26 0.84 -11.29
C LEU A 66 1.96 -0.26 -12.09
N HIS A 67 2.10 -0.05 -13.40
CA HIS A 67 2.46 -1.10 -14.38
C HIS A 67 3.92 -1.12 -14.77
N GLY A 68 4.31 -2.28 -15.33
CA GLY A 68 5.50 -2.39 -16.16
C GLY A 68 6.79 -2.16 -15.38
N LEU A 69 6.78 -2.55 -14.10
CA LEU A 69 7.89 -2.37 -13.18
C LEU A 69 8.90 -3.50 -13.33
N GLN A 70 10.18 -3.14 -13.18
CA GLN A 70 11.32 -4.06 -13.08
C GLN A 70 11.24 -5.25 -14.06
N PRO A 71 11.31 -5.00 -15.38
CA PRO A 71 11.24 -6.08 -16.36
C PRO A 71 12.40 -7.04 -16.15
N TRP A 72 12.09 -8.33 -15.95
CA TRP A 72 13.08 -9.38 -15.89
C TRP A 72 13.29 -9.99 -17.27
N ARG A 73 14.56 -10.11 -17.66
CA ARG A 73 14.98 -10.65 -18.96
C ARG A 73 15.92 -11.83 -18.74
N GLU A 74 15.43 -13.02 -18.99
CA GLU A 74 16.19 -14.26 -19.00
C GLU A 74 16.52 -14.66 -20.45
N ALA A 75 17.75 -14.36 -20.88
CA ALA A 75 18.18 -14.57 -22.25
C ALA A 75 18.19 -16.05 -22.66
N SER A 76 18.48 -16.95 -21.71
CA SER A 76 18.53 -18.39 -21.97
C SER A 76 17.15 -19.04 -22.03
N ASN A 77 16.14 -18.40 -21.44
CA ASN A 77 14.76 -18.85 -21.45
C ASN A 77 13.79 -17.66 -21.52
N PRO A 78 13.53 -17.13 -22.72
CA PRO A 78 12.67 -15.96 -22.91
C PRO A 78 11.23 -16.14 -22.41
N MET A 79 10.76 -17.38 -22.19
CA MET A 79 9.44 -17.64 -21.62
C MET A 79 9.32 -17.22 -20.15
N LEU A 80 10.44 -17.01 -19.46
CA LEU A 80 10.47 -16.51 -18.09
C LEU A 80 10.47 -14.98 -18.02
N ASN A 81 10.62 -14.30 -19.15
CA ASN A 81 10.57 -12.84 -19.18
C ASN A 81 9.19 -12.36 -18.72
N HIS A 82 9.15 -11.37 -17.85
CA HIS A 82 7.93 -10.70 -17.42
C HIS A 82 8.24 -9.34 -16.82
N ALA A 83 7.20 -8.51 -16.69
CA ALA A 83 7.22 -7.31 -15.86
C ALA A 83 6.31 -7.51 -14.65
N HIS A 84 6.23 -6.49 -13.81
CA HIS A 84 5.54 -6.56 -12.54
C HIS A 84 4.63 -5.36 -12.34
N ASP A 85 3.60 -5.56 -11.54
CA ASP A 85 2.62 -4.56 -11.19
C ASP A 85 2.52 -4.41 -9.67
N LEU A 86 2.22 -3.20 -9.23
CA LEU A 86 1.68 -2.93 -7.90
C LEU A 86 0.17 -2.78 -8.03
N HIS A 87 -0.59 -3.49 -7.19
CA HIS A 87 -2.04 -3.34 -7.09
C HIS A 87 -2.44 -2.90 -5.68
N ILE A 88 -3.44 -2.03 -5.60
CA ILE A 88 -4.06 -1.62 -4.33
C ILE A 88 -5.58 -1.77 -4.44
N ARG A 89 -6.11 -2.69 -3.64
CA ARG A 89 -7.55 -2.82 -3.38
C ARG A 89 -7.91 -1.93 -2.19
N TYR A 90 -8.61 -0.82 -2.40
CA TYR A 90 -9.01 0.05 -1.27
C TYR A 90 -10.29 -0.42 -0.60
N TYR A 91 -10.39 -0.17 0.71
CA TYR A 91 -11.57 -0.43 1.54
C TYR A 91 -11.92 0.82 2.35
N TYR A 92 -12.99 1.51 1.96
CA TYR A 92 -13.51 2.73 2.60
C TYR A 92 -15.04 2.83 2.59
N ILE A 93 -15.74 2.08 1.74
CA ILE A 93 -17.20 1.92 1.78
C ILE A 93 -17.56 0.97 2.91
N ALA A 94 -16.95 -0.23 2.96
CA ALA A 94 -17.15 -1.20 4.03
C ALA A 94 -16.96 -0.58 5.43
N LEU A 95 -15.89 0.20 5.62
CA LEU A 95 -15.63 0.87 6.91
C LEU A 95 -16.70 1.92 7.26
N ARG A 96 -17.21 2.69 6.29
CA ARG A 96 -18.29 3.64 6.54
C ARG A 96 -19.60 2.97 6.92
N GLN A 97 -19.93 1.86 6.25
CA GLN A 97 -21.16 1.12 6.52
C GLN A 97 -21.17 0.50 7.93
N GLN A 98 -19.98 0.25 8.50
CA GLN A 98 -19.81 -0.29 9.84
C GLN A 98 -19.40 0.78 10.87
N HIS A 99 -19.48 2.07 10.54
CA HIS A 99 -19.12 3.19 11.42
C HIS A 99 -17.69 3.14 11.97
N HIS A 100 -16.76 2.62 11.16
CA HIS A 100 -15.35 2.47 11.47
C HIS A 100 -14.47 3.50 10.76
N GLU A 101 -15.05 4.45 10.03
CA GLU A 101 -14.31 5.44 9.24
C GLU A 101 -13.69 6.57 10.06
N ARG A 102 -14.18 6.84 11.28
CA ARG A 102 -13.66 7.88 12.17
C ARG A 102 -13.36 7.31 13.54
N VAL A 103 -12.14 7.48 14.01
CA VAL A 103 -11.65 6.88 15.25
C VAL A 103 -10.85 7.88 16.08
N PRO A 104 -10.78 7.72 17.42
CA PRO A 104 -9.84 8.49 18.23
C PRO A 104 -8.40 8.23 17.78
N ALA A 105 -7.52 9.18 18.06
CA ALA A 105 -6.11 9.09 17.73
C ALA A 105 -5.50 7.79 18.28
N PRO A 106 -4.92 6.95 17.40
CA PRO A 106 -4.21 5.77 17.86
C PRO A 106 -2.86 6.11 18.49
N MET A 107 -2.44 7.39 18.39
CA MET A 107 -1.15 7.93 18.82
C MET A 107 -1.32 8.98 19.94
N PRO A 108 -0.26 9.24 20.74
CA PRO A 108 -0.35 10.06 21.96
C PRO A 108 -0.84 11.50 21.78
N ALA A 109 -0.82 12.03 20.55
CA ALA A 109 -1.17 13.42 20.24
C ALA A 109 -2.66 13.78 20.44
N GLY A 110 -3.52 12.81 20.77
CA GLY A 110 -4.97 13.04 20.96
C GLY A 110 -5.68 13.42 19.66
N GLY A 111 -6.99 13.71 19.74
CA GLY A 111 -7.83 14.06 18.57
C GLY A 111 -8.47 12.86 17.87
N HIS A 112 -8.98 13.07 16.66
CA HIS A 112 -9.58 12.01 15.84
C HIS A 112 -8.89 11.92 14.47
N TYR A 113 -9.10 10.78 13.82
CA TYR A 113 -8.63 10.51 12.47
C TYR A 113 -9.79 9.94 11.65
N PHE A 114 -9.80 10.29 10.38
CA PHE A 114 -10.46 9.49 9.37
C PHE A 114 -9.54 8.35 8.98
N ARG A 115 -10.07 7.12 8.92
CA ARG A 115 -9.30 5.95 8.52
C ARG A 115 -9.94 5.19 7.37
N PHE A 116 -9.09 4.66 6.52
CA PHE A 116 -9.45 3.66 5.53
C PHE A 116 -8.32 2.65 5.36
N ALA A 117 -8.57 1.57 4.62
CA ALA A 117 -7.62 0.49 4.47
C ALA A 117 -7.34 0.14 3.00
N GLY A 118 -6.28 -0.62 2.76
CA GLY A 118 -5.96 -1.19 1.48
C GLY A 118 -5.32 -2.58 1.60
N SER A 119 -5.53 -3.43 0.60
CA SER A 119 -4.72 -4.62 0.37
C SER A 119 -3.79 -4.29 -0.78
N VAL A 120 -2.49 -4.24 -0.51
CA VAL A 120 -1.46 -3.96 -1.51
C VAL A 120 -0.61 -5.19 -1.78
N HIS A 121 -0.35 -5.47 -3.03
CA HIS A 121 0.57 -6.55 -3.43
C HIS A 121 1.34 -6.14 -4.68
N TYR A 122 2.56 -6.68 -4.78
CA TYR A 122 3.44 -6.54 -5.93
C TYR A 122 3.66 -7.92 -6.53
N GLU A 123 3.29 -8.10 -7.79
CA GLU A 123 3.32 -9.39 -8.46
C GLU A 123 3.61 -9.26 -9.95
N VAL A 124 3.63 -10.40 -10.64
CA VAL A 124 3.78 -10.44 -12.11
C VAL A 124 2.60 -9.68 -12.74
N GLU A 125 2.88 -8.86 -13.75
CA GLU A 125 1.86 -8.10 -14.47
C GLU A 125 0.77 -9.03 -15.03
N ASP A 126 -0.48 -8.80 -14.63
CA ASP A 126 -1.65 -9.62 -15.00
C ASP A 126 -1.86 -9.71 -16.52
N GLU A 127 -1.49 -8.65 -17.25
CA GLU A 127 -1.63 -8.58 -18.70
C GLU A 127 -0.50 -9.31 -19.45
N HIS A 128 0.49 -9.86 -18.74
CA HIS A 128 1.59 -10.60 -19.36
C HIS A 128 1.09 -11.91 -19.99
N PRO A 129 1.30 -12.16 -21.31
CA PRO A 129 0.68 -13.28 -22.02
C PRO A 129 1.00 -14.68 -21.50
N LEU A 130 2.09 -14.82 -20.75
CA LEU A 130 2.55 -16.08 -20.17
C LEU A 130 2.36 -16.18 -18.65
N HIS A 131 2.05 -15.05 -17.97
CA HIS A 131 2.01 -14.88 -16.49
C HIS A 131 2.80 -15.97 -15.72
N PRO A 132 4.13 -16.03 -15.94
CA PRO A 132 4.87 -17.22 -15.55
C PRO A 132 5.04 -17.25 -14.03
N ASP A 133 4.66 -18.37 -13.39
CA ASP A 133 4.95 -18.61 -11.97
C ASP A 133 6.43 -18.97 -11.82
N VAL A 134 7.27 -17.95 -11.60
CA VAL A 134 8.73 -18.11 -11.52
C VAL A 134 9.23 -17.79 -10.13
N HIS A 135 9.47 -18.83 -9.34
CA HIS A 135 9.95 -18.70 -7.98
C HIS A 135 11.39 -18.16 -7.89
N GLU A 136 12.16 -18.27 -8.97
CA GLU A 136 13.54 -17.79 -9.05
C GLU A 136 13.65 -16.32 -9.44
N CYS A 137 12.53 -15.66 -9.79
CA CYS A 137 12.55 -14.24 -10.13
C CYS A 137 13.21 -13.43 -9.00
N PRO A 138 14.24 -12.61 -9.28
CA PRO A 138 14.95 -11.87 -8.25
C PRO A 138 14.10 -10.76 -7.62
N TYR A 139 12.94 -10.44 -8.22
CA TYR A 139 12.04 -9.39 -7.76
C TYR A 139 10.84 -9.97 -7.00
N CYS A 140 9.95 -10.72 -7.63
CA CYS A 140 8.75 -11.27 -6.98
C CYS A 140 8.91 -12.70 -6.41
N GLY A 141 9.99 -13.42 -6.75
CA GLY A 141 10.14 -14.83 -6.41
C GLY A 141 10.56 -15.14 -4.96
N ARG A 142 10.63 -16.43 -4.61
CA ARG A 142 11.11 -16.96 -3.31
C ARG A 142 12.63 -16.90 -3.21
N THR A 143 13.18 -15.69 -3.22
CA THR A 143 14.62 -15.45 -3.18
C THR A 143 15.02 -14.65 -1.94
N GLY A 144 16.28 -14.78 -1.51
CA GLY A 144 16.82 -14.06 -0.36
C GLY A 144 16.04 -14.34 0.94
N ILE A 145 15.60 -13.26 1.62
CA ILE A 145 14.85 -13.35 2.88
C ILE A 145 13.49 -14.07 2.74
N TYR A 146 12.99 -14.21 1.51
CA TYR A 146 11.70 -14.84 1.19
C TYR A 146 11.82 -16.30 0.75
N SER A 147 13.04 -16.89 0.78
CA SER A 147 13.27 -18.27 0.36
C SER A 147 12.45 -19.31 1.13
N GLY A 148 12.05 -19.01 2.37
CA GLY A 148 11.22 -19.87 3.21
C GLY A 148 9.72 -19.55 3.17
N ALA A 149 9.24 -18.68 2.28
CA ALA A 149 7.82 -18.33 2.20
C ALA A 149 6.98 -19.50 1.68
N GLU A 150 6.06 -20.00 2.50
CA GLU A 150 5.13 -21.07 2.12
C GLU A 150 4.12 -20.60 1.06
N ASP A 151 3.49 -19.45 1.30
CA ASP A 151 2.60 -18.76 0.37
C ASP A 151 3.34 -17.62 -0.33
N LEU A 152 3.36 -17.64 -1.66
CA LEU A 152 4.00 -16.60 -2.46
C LEU A 152 3.26 -15.26 -2.35
N PHE A 153 1.92 -15.29 -2.32
CA PHE A 153 1.11 -14.08 -2.28
C PHE A 153 1.27 -13.36 -0.94
N ALA A 154 0.86 -14.01 0.16
CA ALA A 154 0.92 -13.41 1.48
C ALA A 154 2.36 -13.26 2.00
N GLY A 155 3.24 -14.20 1.67
CA GLY A 155 4.61 -14.25 2.19
C GLY A 155 5.62 -13.43 1.40
N VAL A 156 5.33 -13.07 0.14
CA VAL A 156 6.27 -12.33 -0.72
C VAL A 156 5.62 -11.12 -1.39
N HIS A 157 4.53 -11.31 -2.14
CA HIS A 157 3.91 -10.23 -2.93
C HIS A 157 3.35 -9.12 -2.06
N GLU A 158 2.66 -9.45 -0.97
CA GLU A 158 2.12 -8.46 -0.03
C GLU A 158 3.22 -7.64 0.68
N PRO A 159 4.25 -8.26 1.31
CA PRO A 159 5.39 -7.53 1.88
C PRO A 159 6.09 -6.60 0.87
N LEU A 160 6.33 -7.09 -0.35
CA LEU A 160 6.96 -6.30 -1.41
C LEU A 160 6.05 -5.16 -1.88
N GLY A 161 4.75 -5.39 -2.01
CA GLY A 161 3.77 -4.35 -2.33
C GLY A 161 3.76 -3.24 -1.29
N LEU A 162 3.84 -3.59 0.00
CA LEU A 162 3.96 -2.62 1.07
C LEU A 162 5.28 -1.85 0.99
N GLU A 163 6.40 -2.51 0.72
CA GLU A 163 7.69 -1.86 0.59
C GLU A 163 7.66 -0.79 -0.52
N LEU A 164 7.14 -1.15 -1.68
CA LEU A 164 7.02 -0.27 -2.83
C LEU A 164 6.08 0.91 -2.54
N LEU A 165 4.90 0.65 -1.98
CA LEU A 165 3.94 1.70 -1.63
C LEU A 165 4.50 2.71 -0.61
N LEU A 166 5.22 2.23 0.40
CA LEU A 166 5.69 3.07 1.51
C LEU A 166 6.99 3.81 1.16
N TYR A 167 7.89 3.16 0.42
CA TYR A 167 9.26 3.62 0.27
C TYR A 167 9.74 3.76 -1.18
N GLY A 168 8.97 3.29 -2.17
CA GLY A 168 9.39 3.31 -3.56
C GLY A 168 10.48 2.28 -3.87
N THR A 169 10.58 1.22 -3.06
CA THR A 169 11.64 0.21 -3.16
C THR A 169 11.09 -1.21 -3.22
N ILE A 170 11.86 -2.09 -3.85
CA ILE A 170 11.66 -3.54 -3.84
C ILE A 170 12.98 -4.18 -3.41
N ARG A 171 12.96 -4.94 -2.31
CA ARG A 171 14.14 -5.58 -1.71
C ARG A 171 15.26 -4.58 -1.40
N GLY A 172 14.88 -3.39 -0.94
CA GLY A 172 15.78 -2.28 -0.62
C GLY A 172 16.29 -1.50 -1.82
N ASN A 173 15.95 -1.90 -3.05
CA ASN A 173 16.40 -1.22 -4.26
C ASN A 173 15.33 -0.25 -4.75
N ARG A 174 15.73 0.95 -5.16
CA ARG A 174 14.81 1.93 -5.74
C ARG A 174 14.19 1.39 -7.02
N VAL A 175 12.87 1.52 -7.12
CA VAL A 175 12.13 1.17 -8.33
C VAL A 175 12.03 2.41 -9.22
N THR A 176 12.14 2.17 -10.51
CA THR A 176 11.96 3.18 -11.56
C THR A 176 10.72 2.80 -12.36
N GLY A 177 9.87 3.78 -12.65
CA GLY A 177 8.70 3.60 -13.49
C GLY A 177 9.06 3.50 -14.98
N ILE A 178 8.04 3.27 -15.81
CA ILE A 178 8.17 3.19 -17.28
C ILE A 178 8.71 4.46 -17.93
N ASP A 179 8.60 5.61 -17.27
CA ASP A 179 9.11 6.91 -17.71
C ASP A 179 10.56 7.16 -17.25
N GLU A 180 11.24 6.12 -16.75
CA GLU A 180 12.60 6.15 -16.20
C GLU A 180 12.76 7.03 -14.96
N ARG A 181 11.65 7.47 -14.33
CA ARG A 181 11.70 8.23 -13.08
C ARG A 181 11.58 7.33 -11.86
N PRO A 182 12.25 7.66 -10.75
CA PRO A 182 12.06 6.94 -9.50
C PRO A 182 10.61 6.96 -9.05
N VAL A 183 10.07 5.79 -8.69
CA VAL A 183 8.74 5.69 -8.07
C VAL A 183 8.86 6.25 -6.66
N ALA A 184 8.06 7.26 -6.34
CA ALA A 184 7.97 7.78 -4.98
C ALA A 184 7.20 6.80 -4.08
N GLY A 185 7.55 6.70 -2.80
CA GLY A 185 6.73 6.06 -1.78
C GLY A 185 6.03 7.08 -0.90
N LEU A 186 5.01 6.67 -0.14
CA LEU A 186 4.28 7.53 0.82
C LEU A 186 5.19 8.27 1.80
N SER A 187 6.36 7.72 2.13
CA SER A 187 7.36 8.39 2.95
C SER A 187 7.81 9.75 2.40
N ALA A 188 7.65 10.03 1.10
CA ALA A 188 7.92 11.34 0.51
C ALA A 188 6.89 12.41 0.94
N LEU A 189 5.69 12.03 1.41
CA LEU A 189 4.70 12.97 1.95
C LEU A 189 5.23 13.76 3.16
N LYS A 190 6.29 13.27 3.82
CA LYS A 190 7.00 13.99 4.91
C LYS A 190 7.54 15.37 4.50
N GLU A 191 7.69 15.61 3.20
CA GLU A 191 8.10 16.91 2.67
C GLU A 191 7.08 18.01 3.00
N THR A 192 5.80 17.67 3.09
CA THR A 192 4.71 18.63 3.26
C THR A 192 3.84 18.36 4.50
N HIS A 193 3.94 17.18 5.11
CA HIS A 193 3.14 16.74 6.26
C HIS A 193 4.02 16.07 7.31
N THR A 194 3.49 15.90 8.51
CA THR A 194 4.05 14.93 9.46
C THR A 194 3.50 13.57 9.10
N ILE A 195 4.39 12.58 8.87
CA ILE A 195 3.99 11.20 8.58
C ILE A 195 4.69 10.25 9.54
N GLU A 196 3.92 9.32 10.09
CA GLU A 196 4.43 8.18 10.83
C GLU A 196 4.05 6.89 10.10
N ILE A 197 5.03 6.03 9.86
CA ILE A 197 4.83 4.73 9.24
C ILE A 197 5.23 3.66 10.26
N HIS A 198 4.25 2.86 10.68
CA HIS A 198 4.43 1.77 11.63
C HIS A 198 4.37 0.44 10.90
N ARG A 199 5.45 -0.32 10.92
CA ARG A 199 5.51 -1.71 10.45
C ARG A 199 5.20 -2.64 11.63
N LEU A 200 4.11 -3.37 11.53
CA LEU A 200 3.57 -4.21 12.59
C LEU A 200 3.53 -5.67 12.13
N ARG A 201 3.67 -6.57 13.11
CA ARG A 201 3.34 -7.98 12.90
C ARG A 201 1.84 -8.19 13.14
N PRO A 202 1.17 -8.96 12.27
CA PRO A 202 -0.19 -9.44 12.52
C PRO A 202 -0.24 -10.14 13.89
N SER A 203 -1.27 -9.82 14.67
CA SER A 203 -1.37 -10.26 16.08
C SER A 203 -2.63 -11.06 16.36
N ARG A 204 -3.50 -11.22 15.36
CA ARG A 204 -4.78 -11.91 15.52
C ARG A 204 -4.90 -13.03 14.48
N PRO A 205 -5.55 -14.16 14.81
CA PRO A 205 -5.74 -15.27 13.88
C PRO A 205 -6.55 -14.93 12.62
N ASP A 206 -7.37 -13.88 12.66
CA ASP A 206 -8.17 -13.45 11.51
C ASP A 206 -7.38 -12.65 10.47
N MET A 207 -6.16 -12.20 10.80
CA MET A 207 -5.29 -11.45 9.90
C MET A 207 -4.50 -12.41 9.01
N ASN A 208 -5.04 -12.71 7.84
CA ASN A 208 -4.44 -13.61 6.83
C ASN A 208 -3.36 -12.93 5.97
N ILE A 209 -2.47 -12.18 6.61
CA ILE A 209 -1.41 -11.38 5.99
C ILE A 209 -0.10 -11.66 6.73
N ALA A 210 1.06 -11.44 6.10
CA ALA A 210 2.36 -11.62 6.77
C ALA A 210 2.87 -10.35 7.47
N ASP A 211 2.54 -9.18 6.91
CA ASP A 211 2.98 -7.86 7.35
C ASP A 211 1.81 -6.88 7.34
N LEU A 212 1.81 -5.95 8.30
CA LEU A 212 0.81 -4.90 8.43
C LEU A 212 1.50 -3.54 8.52
N SER A 213 0.99 -2.55 7.79
CA SER A 213 1.40 -1.15 7.92
C SER A 213 0.28 -0.27 8.42
N VAL A 214 0.63 0.68 9.29
CA VAL A 214 -0.22 1.82 9.62
C VAL A 214 0.51 3.11 9.25
N VAL A 215 -0.15 3.95 8.47
CA VAL A 215 0.34 5.25 8.01
C VAL A 215 -0.52 6.33 8.64
N ALA A 216 0.05 7.12 9.54
CA ALA A 216 -0.61 8.27 10.16
C ALA A 216 -0.10 9.57 9.55
N ILE A 217 -1.01 10.44 9.13
CA ILE A 217 -0.71 11.70 8.44
C ILE A 217 -1.32 12.85 9.25
N ASP A 218 -0.47 13.82 9.58
CA ASP A 218 -0.82 14.99 10.38
C ASP A 218 -0.29 16.29 9.75
N HIS A 219 -0.72 17.42 10.30
CA HIS A 219 -0.17 18.73 9.97
C HIS A 219 1.34 18.74 10.15
N LYS A 220 2.05 19.38 9.23
CA LYS A 220 3.49 19.60 9.38
C LYS A 220 3.72 20.43 10.63
N THR A 221 4.37 19.85 11.62
CA THR A 221 4.73 20.59 12.82
C THR A 221 5.84 21.56 12.42
N ALA A 222 5.67 22.86 12.74
CA ALA A 222 6.76 23.81 12.58
C ALA A 222 7.96 23.32 13.42
N PRO A 223 9.20 23.40 12.92
CA PRO A 223 10.36 23.10 13.75
C PRO A 223 10.30 23.98 15.00
N PRO A 224 10.65 23.46 16.19
CA PRO A 224 10.65 24.26 17.40
C PRO A 224 11.49 25.50 17.15
N ARG A 225 10.90 26.69 17.35
CA ARG A 225 11.66 27.94 17.31
C ARG A 225 12.78 27.79 18.32
N GLY A 226 14.02 27.71 17.82
CA GLY A 226 15.19 27.71 18.67
C GLY A 226 15.06 28.89 19.63
N ARG A 227 15.16 28.62 20.93
CA ARG A 227 15.30 29.70 21.90
C ARG A 227 16.56 30.44 21.48
N GLY A 228 16.38 31.67 20.98
CA GLY A 228 17.50 32.56 20.72
C GLY A 228 18.37 32.62 21.96
N ALA A 229 19.67 32.38 21.76
CA ALA A 229 20.68 32.62 22.77
C ALA A 229 20.77 34.12 23.09
#